data_AF-A0A1I4QRZ5-F1
#
_entry.id   AF-A0A1I4QRZ5-F1
#
_cell.length_a   1.000
_cell.length_b   1.000
_cell.length_c   1.000
_cell.angle_alpha   90.00
_cell.angle_beta   90.00
_cell.angle_gamma   90.00
#
_symmetry.space_group_name_H-M   'P 1'
#
loop_
_entity.id
_entity.type
_entity.pdbx_description
1 polymer ?
#
loop_
_entity_poly.entity_id
_entity_poly.type
_entity_poly.pdbx_seq_one_letter_code
_entity_poly.pdbx_strand_id
1 'polypeptide(L)'
;MTEPKPYHRHAYPGVHTFQWSARAGDADRELTVSGTCPACECAMTHSFGPIQPLIAKGAGFLGRRRKPDEPDVWNMSCACESYHQPRPAQRRGCGALLTLAPPPAHLTAEN
;
A
#
# COMPACT_ATOMS: atom_id res chain seq x y z
N MET A 1 -8.94 -28.51 4.81
CA MET A 1 -9.44 -27.70 3.68
C MET A 1 -9.59 -26.27 4.21
N THR A 2 -8.86 -25.32 3.67
CA THR A 2 -8.94 -23.91 4.10
C THR A 2 -10.27 -23.33 3.64
N GLU A 3 -11.05 -22.77 4.55
CA GLU A 3 -12.33 -22.13 4.24
C GLU A 3 -12.12 -21.00 3.19
N PRO A 4 -12.93 -20.93 2.12
CA PRO A 4 -12.77 -19.92 1.10
C PRO A 4 -13.09 -18.54 1.67
N LYS A 5 -12.06 -17.71 1.87
CA LYS A 5 -12.25 -16.33 2.34
C LYS A 5 -12.86 -15.46 1.22
N PRO A 6 -13.88 -14.63 1.53
CA PRO A 6 -14.60 -13.84 0.54
C PRO A 6 -13.72 -12.75 -0.09
N TYR A 7 -14.03 -12.40 -1.34
CA TYR A 7 -13.39 -11.28 -2.03
C TYR A 7 -14.02 -9.94 -1.60
N HIS A 8 -13.19 -8.99 -1.16
CA HIS A 8 -13.60 -7.65 -0.74
C HIS A 8 -13.45 -6.65 -1.88
N ARG A 9 -14.51 -5.94 -2.27
CA ARG A 9 -14.47 -4.86 -3.29
C ARG A 9 -14.34 -3.45 -2.71
N HIS A 10 -14.33 -3.33 -1.39
CA HIS A 10 -14.39 -2.05 -0.69
C HIS A 10 -13.13 -1.82 0.15
N ALA A 11 -12.94 -0.56 0.59
CA ALA A 11 -11.94 -0.22 1.58
C ALA A 11 -12.18 -1.02 2.86
N TYR A 12 -11.14 -1.67 3.35
CA TYR A 12 -11.17 -2.31 4.66
C TYR A 12 -11.01 -1.22 5.72
N PRO A 13 -11.87 -1.21 6.76
CA PRO A 13 -11.89 -0.11 7.71
C PRO A 13 -10.63 -0.06 8.58
N GLY A 14 -10.15 1.16 8.83
CA GLY A 14 -9.05 1.43 9.74
C GLY A 14 -7.73 1.77 9.05
N VAL A 15 -6.77 2.22 9.86
CA VAL A 15 -5.38 2.43 9.44
C VAL A 15 -4.56 1.26 9.97
N HIS A 16 -3.83 0.60 9.08
CA HIS A 16 -3.12 -0.63 9.42
C HIS A 16 -1.61 -0.40 9.44
N THR A 17 -0.97 -0.95 10.47
CA THR A 17 0.49 -0.92 10.58
C THR A 17 1.07 -2.09 9.82
N PHE A 18 2.02 -1.80 8.95
CA PHE A 18 2.81 -2.79 8.22
C PHE A 18 4.29 -2.47 8.42
N GLN A 19 5.14 -3.45 8.12
CA GLN A 19 6.58 -3.25 8.16
C GLN A 19 7.02 -2.55 6.88
N TRP A 20 7.62 -1.38 7.03
CA TRP A 20 8.21 -0.64 5.93
C TRP A 20 9.69 -0.95 5.81
N SER A 21 10.17 -1.00 4.57
CA SER A 21 11.58 -1.12 4.24
C SER A 21 11.88 -0.25 3.02
N ALA A 22 13.09 0.27 2.95
CA ALA A 22 13.57 1.04 1.81
C ALA A 22 14.70 0.29 1.13
N ARG A 23 14.68 0.23 -0.19
CA ARG A 23 15.82 -0.19 -1.02
C ARG A 23 16.35 1.03 -1.76
N ALA A 24 17.62 1.35 -1.55
CA ALA A 24 18.30 2.35 -2.36
C ALA A 24 18.61 1.74 -3.74
N GLY A 25 18.10 2.35 -4.82
CA GLY A 25 18.61 2.17 -6.18
C GLY A 25 19.57 3.30 -6.56
N ASP A 26 20.20 3.19 -7.72
CA ASP A 26 21.25 4.13 -8.19
C ASP A 26 20.76 5.59 -8.36
N ALA A 27 19.45 5.83 -8.43
CA ALA A 27 18.86 7.17 -8.58
C ALA A 27 17.62 7.42 -7.70
N ASP A 28 16.91 6.38 -7.27
CA ASP A 28 15.65 6.52 -6.53
C ASP A 28 15.57 5.56 -5.33
N ARG A 29 14.83 5.97 -4.29
CA ARG A 29 14.51 5.12 -3.14
C ARG A 29 13.17 4.41 -3.38
N GLU A 30 13.19 3.08 -3.38
CA GLU A 30 11.98 2.26 -3.48
C GLU A 30 11.49 1.85 -2.08
N LEU A 31 10.23 2.16 -1.75
CA LEU A 31 9.62 1.68 -0.51
C LEU A 31 8.87 0.38 -0.75
N THR A 32 9.18 -0.61 0.08
CA THR A 32 8.48 -1.89 0.15
C THR A 32 7.78 -2.00 1.50
N VAL A 33 6.51 -2.41 1.47
CA VAL A 33 5.71 -2.71 2.64
C VAL A 33 5.40 -4.20 2.70
N SER A 34 5.57 -4.81 3.86
CA SER A 34 5.31 -6.22 4.11
C SER A 34 4.51 -6.45 5.39
N GLY A 35 3.69 -7.48 5.41
CA GLY A 35 2.88 -7.85 6.57
C GLY A 35 1.72 -8.75 6.21
N THR A 36 0.72 -8.77 7.08
CA THR A 36 -0.45 -9.65 6.96
C THR A 36 -1.69 -8.83 6.61
N CYS A 37 -2.44 -9.27 5.59
CA CYS A 37 -3.70 -8.62 5.24
C CYS A 37 -4.71 -8.79 6.40
N PRO A 38 -5.30 -7.72 6.96
CA PRO A 38 -6.26 -7.84 8.06
C PRO A 38 -7.59 -8.47 7.62
N ALA A 39 -7.90 -8.47 6.32
CA ALA A 39 -9.12 -9.06 5.79
C ALA A 39 -9.01 -10.57 5.55
N CYS A 40 -7.88 -11.03 4.99
CA CYS A 40 -7.70 -12.44 4.63
C CYS A 40 -6.59 -13.16 5.40
N GLU A 41 -5.87 -12.49 6.28
CA GLU A 41 -4.78 -13.01 7.12
C GLU A 41 -3.62 -13.65 6.33
N CYS A 42 -3.55 -13.42 5.02
CA CYS A 42 -2.46 -13.89 4.19
C CYS A 42 -1.29 -12.91 4.26
N ALA A 43 -0.08 -13.44 4.28
CA ALA A 43 1.13 -12.65 4.11
C ALA A 43 1.14 -11.98 2.72
N MET A 44 1.63 -10.74 2.68
CA MET A 44 1.74 -9.97 1.45
C MET A 44 2.90 -8.98 1.53
N THR A 45 3.46 -8.70 0.36
CA THR A 45 4.49 -7.68 0.15
C THR A 45 4.06 -6.83 -1.04
N HIS A 46 4.22 -5.51 -0.93
CA HIS A 46 3.92 -4.55 -1.99
C HIS A 46 5.05 -3.53 -2.10
N SER A 47 5.46 -3.22 -3.33
CA SER A 47 6.39 -2.13 -3.60
C SER A 47 5.63 -0.95 -4.19
N PHE A 48 5.91 0.25 -3.66
CA PHE A 48 5.42 1.52 -4.19
C PHE A 48 6.28 2.06 -5.36
N GLY A 49 7.30 1.30 -5.77
CA GLY A 49 8.25 1.73 -6.79
C GLY A 49 9.13 2.89 -6.33
N PRO A 50 9.91 3.47 -7.25
CA PRO A 50 10.70 4.68 -7.03
C PRO A 50 9.85 5.80 -6.44
N ILE A 51 10.10 6.18 -5.19
CA ILE A 51 9.61 7.45 -4.66
C ILE A 51 10.50 8.52 -5.28
N GLN A 52 9.93 9.27 -6.22
CA GLN A 52 10.59 10.48 -6.65
C GLN A 52 10.72 11.40 -5.42
N PRO A 53 11.91 12.00 -5.18
CA PRO A 53 12.11 13.06 -4.22
C PRO A 53 10.86 13.93 -4.06
N LEU A 54 10.38 14.08 -2.82
CA LEU A 54 9.27 14.96 -2.47
C LEU A 54 9.68 16.45 -2.64
N ILE A 55 10.32 16.80 -3.74
CA ILE A 55 10.31 18.18 -4.24
C ILE A 55 8.87 18.43 -4.65
N ALA A 56 8.07 18.89 -3.69
CA ALA A 56 6.79 19.53 -3.84
C ALA A 56 6.16 19.36 -5.23
N LYS A 57 5.69 18.15 -5.57
CA LYS A 57 4.80 17.99 -6.72
C LYS A 57 3.42 18.52 -6.35
N GLY A 58 3.34 19.85 -6.24
CA GLY A 58 2.17 20.53 -6.78
C GLY A 58 2.09 20.18 -8.27
N ALA A 59 0.91 19.75 -8.69
CA ALA A 59 0.54 19.32 -10.06
C ALA A 59 1.03 17.92 -10.46
N GLY A 60 0.20 16.96 -10.87
CA GLY A 60 -1.24 16.88 -11.14
C GLY A 60 -1.52 15.46 -11.67
N PHE A 61 -2.72 14.91 -11.49
CA PHE A 61 -3.62 14.77 -12.64
C PHE A 61 -5.11 15.02 -12.33
N LEU A 62 -5.47 15.39 -11.10
CA LEU A 62 -6.80 15.89 -10.73
C LEU A 62 -6.72 16.85 -9.53
N GLY A 63 -6.16 18.03 -9.75
CA GLY A 63 -6.54 19.34 -9.16
C GLY A 63 -7.05 19.49 -7.72
N ARG A 64 -6.78 18.61 -6.74
CA ARG A 64 -6.96 18.95 -5.32
C ARG A 64 -5.64 19.44 -4.79
N ARG A 65 -5.56 20.76 -4.56
CA ARG A 65 -4.49 21.36 -3.75
C ARG A 65 -4.52 20.66 -2.40
N ARG A 66 -3.51 19.85 -2.15
CA ARG A 66 -3.32 19.19 -0.88
C ARG A 66 -3.01 20.27 0.15
N LYS A 67 -3.79 20.35 1.22
CA LYS A 67 -3.48 21.31 2.26
C LYS A 67 -2.21 20.85 3.00
N PRO A 68 -1.36 21.77 3.50
CA PRO A 68 -0.14 21.42 4.22
C PRO A 68 -0.36 20.51 5.44
N ASP A 69 -1.58 20.48 5.98
CA ASP A 69 -2.02 19.73 7.14
C ASP A 69 -2.68 18.38 6.81
N GLU A 70 -2.83 18.00 5.53
CA GLU A 70 -3.42 16.72 5.16
C GLU A 70 -2.38 15.57 5.26
N PRO A 71 -2.57 14.59 6.16
CA PRO A 71 -1.61 13.51 6.36
C PRO A 71 -1.38 12.69 5.09
N ASP A 72 -0.17 12.17 4.89
CA ASP A 72 0.16 11.20 3.83
C ASP A 72 -0.68 9.94 3.98
N VAL A 73 -1.68 9.80 3.10
CA VAL A 73 -2.51 8.61 3.03
C VAL A 73 -1.85 7.62 2.08
N TRP A 74 -1.29 6.57 2.65
CA TRP A 74 -0.73 5.43 1.91
C TRP A 74 -1.81 4.36 1.76
N ASN A 75 -2.07 3.90 0.54
CA ASN A 75 -3.06 2.85 0.29
C ASN A 75 -2.47 1.75 -0.57
N MET A 76 -2.84 0.50 -0.29
CA MET A 76 -2.53 -0.64 -1.17
C MET A 76 -3.69 -1.62 -1.23
N SER A 77 -3.87 -2.27 -2.38
CA SER A 77 -4.75 -3.43 -2.46
C SER A 77 -4.03 -4.67 -1.91
N CYS A 78 -4.77 -5.58 -1.29
CA CYS A 78 -4.24 -6.88 -0.90
C CYS A 78 -3.63 -7.59 -2.12
N ALA A 79 -2.36 -7.95 -2.01
CA ALA A 79 -1.57 -8.56 -3.09
C ALA A 79 -1.15 -10.01 -2.76
N CYS A 80 -1.80 -10.66 -1.80
CA CYS A 80 -1.44 -12.03 -1.42
C CYS A 80 -1.65 -13.02 -2.57
N GLU A 81 -0.89 -14.11 -2.54
CA GLU A 81 -0.93 -15.15 -3.58
C GLU A 81 -2.04 -16.19 -3.35
N SER A 82 -2.69 -16.15 -2.18
CA SER A 82 -3.77 -17.06 -1.83
C SER A 82 -4.97 -16.95 -2.77
N TYR A 83 -5.63 -18.09 -2.97
CA TYR A 83 -6.84 -18.18 -3.77
C TYR A 83 -8.06 -17.73 -2.96
N HIS A 84 -8.79 -16.73 -3.48
CA HIS A 84 -10.02 -16.20 -2.89
C HIS A 84 -11.17 -16.40 -3.87
N GLN A 85 -12.39 -16.63 -3.38
CA GLN A 85 -13.58 -16.79 -4.22
C GLN A 85 -14.75 -15.95 -3.70
N PRO A 86 -15.55 -15.34 -4.59
CA PRO A 86 -15.37 -15.25 -6.05
C PRO A 86 -14.35 -14.15 -6.41
N ARG A 87 -13.15 -14.52 -6.87
CA ARG A 87 -12.10 -13.58 -7.32
C ARG A 87 -12.36 -13.19 -8.78
N PRO A 88 -12.52 -11.90 -9.11
CA PRO A 88 -12.61 -11.46 -10.50
C PRO A 88 -11.37 -11.87 -11.29
N ALA A 89 -11.55 -12.17 -12.58
CA ALA A 89 -10.45 -12.38 -13.50
C ALA A 89 -9.45 -11.20 -13.44
N GLN A 90 -8.15 -11.49 -13.52
CA GLN A 90 -7.05 -10.50 -13.53
C GLN A 90 -6.79 -9.72 -12.23
N ARG A 91 -7.48 -10.02 -11.12
CA ARG A 91 -7.15 -9.44 -9.79
C ARG A 91 -6.17 -10.31 -9.03
N ARG A 92 -5.36 -9.75 -8.12
CA ARG A 92 -4.54 -10.47 -7.12
C ARG A 92 -5.12 -10.28 -5.71
N GLY A 93 -4.76 -11.18 -4.79
CA GLY A 93 -5.21 -11.15 -3.40
C GLY A 93 -6.72 -11.26 -3.20
N CYS A 94 -7.18 -10.84 -2.01
CA CYS A 94 -8.59 -10.86 -1.62
C CYS A 94 -9.36 -9.61 -2.09
N GLY A 95 -8.71 -8.66 -2.77
CA GLY A 95 -9.33 -7.43 -3.28
C GLY A 95 -9.47 -6.28 -2.28
N ALA A 96 -9.24 -6.52 -0.98
CA ALA A 96 -9.35 -5.49 0.05
C ALA A 96 -8.41 -4.31 -0.24
N LEU A 97 -8.95 -3.08 -0.22
CA LEU A 97 -8.16 -1.86 -0.27
C LEU A 97 -7.83 -1.44 1.17
N LEU A 98 -6.54 -1.36 1.50
CA LEU A 98 -6.04 -1.09 2.84
C LEU A 98 -5.46 0.32 2.91
N THR A 99 -5.81 1.07 3.95
CA THR A 99 -5.11 2.29 4.33
C THR A 99 -4.01 1.97 5.32
N LEU A 100 -2.81 2.48 5.06
CA LEU A 100 -1.60 2.16 5.79
C LEU A 100 -1.18 3.31 6.70
N ALA A 101 -0.64 2.96 7.86
CA ALA A 101 0.15 3.91 8.63
C ALA A 101 1.35 4.35 7.78
N PRO A 102 1.75 5.63 7.85
CA PRO A 102 2.83 6.15 7.02
C PRO A 102 4.16 5.43 7.32
N PRO A 103 5.09 5.40 6.36
CA PRO A 103 6.44 4.91 6.61
C PRO A 103 7.11 5.74 7.71
N PRO A 104 7.98 5.13 8.54
CA PRO A 104 8.84 5.86 9.45
C PRO A 104 9.63 6.97 8.73
N ALA A 105 9.74 8.14 9.35
CA ALA A 105 10.36 9.31 8.73
C ALA A 105 11.81 9.06 8.25
N HIS A 106 12.58 8.20 8.93
CA HIS A 106 13.95 7.86 8.51
C HIS A 106 14.01 7.10 7.17
N LEU A 107 12.92 6.49 6.73
CA LEU A 107 12.83 5.83 5.43
C LEU A 107 12.41 6.78 4.30
N THR A 108 11.85 7.94 4.61
CA THR A 108 11.39 8.93 3.62
C THR A 108 12.19 10.23 3.61
N ALA A 109 12.92 10.53 4.68
CA ALA A 109 13.79 11.70 4.73
C ALA A 109 15.00 11.52 3.79
N GLU A 110 15.24 12.54 2.98
CA GLU A 110 16.52 12.80 2.32
C GLU A 110 17.47 13.33 3.40
N ASN A 111 18.66 12.71 3.51
CA ASN A 111 19.75 13.27 4.32
C ASN A 111 20.40 14.43 3.56
#